data_AF-V9EA10-F1
#
_entry.id   AF-V9EA10-F1
#
_cell.length_a   1.000
_cell.length_b   1.000
_cell.length_c   1.000
_cell.angle_alpha   90.00
_cell.angle_beta   90.00
_cell.angle_gamma   90.00
#
_symmetry.space_group_name_H-M   'P 1'
#
loop_
_entity.id
_entity.type
_entity.pdbx_description
1 polymer ?
#
loop_
_entity_poly.entity_id
_entity_poly.type
_entity_poly.pdbx_seq_one_letter_code
_entity_poly.pdbx_strand_id
1 'polypeptide(L)'
;MVMLYLLSLGCVRRRFYRFFVRSHWILFIVILVSAVLHGSVIALVGILPWELDVVYRLVYRSRIYNNGTIFGRKSGSLSNDLNTRTATKNTNRLGVAAQDQLEIFQLPDDITCIRFPRVRPDTGEEFKYKAGQYAFLCVPILSSLEWHPFCFSSSPCEDYVTFHIKAVGDWTMQLLLAAPEARNEGKASFEVLIDGPYGNLSIDIEDMVTYSHFVLFAEDMGVTSMRSIVNWLYSQCYSQKPRSLHRLRFIWSVSDSEILRAALMRVDIGRMTRDPYLPDVLLCPTTLNTSDETFFTEIYLTRGLAGAQIPPDPRLRKCLWFNRRPDTGRILREMGQQATKLGKSRIAVLVSGTESMAKEVIEKTTSSHFDHNATGYESDGW
;
A
#
# COMPACT_ATOMS: atom_id res chain seq x y z
N MET A 1 -28.02 -14.36 20.04
CA MET A 1 -27.10 -13.34 20.62
C MET A 1 -25.89 -13.96 21.32
N VAL A 2 -26.03 -14.78 22.37
CA VAL A 2 -24.88 -15.36 23.10
C VAL A 2 -23.93 -16.16 22.20
N MET A 3 -24.47 -17.00 21.32
CA MET A 3 -23.65 -17.80 20.39
C MET A 3 -22.89 -16.94 19.37
N LEU A 4 -23.49 -15.85 18.87
CA LEU A 4 -22.78 -14.88 18.02
C LEU A 4 -21.60 -14.26 18.76
N TYR A 5 -21.82 -13.85 20.01
CA TYR A 5 -20.77 -13.25 20.83
C TYR A 5 -19.60 -14.22 21.06
N LEU A 6 -19.90 -15.48 21.45
CA LEU A 6 -18.87 -16.50 21.69
C LEU A 6 -18.06 -16.80 20.42
N LEU A 7 -18.72 -16.89 19.27
CA LEU A 7 -18.04 -17.13 18.00
C LEU A 7 -17.25 -15.90 17.51
N SER A 8 -17.63 -14.69 17.95
CA SER A 8 -16.89 -13.44 17.69
C SER A 8 -15.61 -13.29 18.54
N LEU A 9 -15.37 -14.16 19.52
CA LEU A 9 -14.17 -14.08 20.36
C LEU A 9 -12.92 -14.14 19.49
N GLY A 10 -11.92 -13.32 19.83
CA GLY A 10 -10.70 -13.16 19.04
C GLY A 10 -9.96 -14.48 18.79
N CYS A 11 -10.02 -15.43 19.73
CA CYS A 11 -9.43 -16.76 19.56
C CYS A 11 -10.12 -17.56 18.45
N VAL A 12 -11.45 -17.58 18.41
CA VAL A 12 -12.24 -18.30 17.40
C VAL A 12 -12.11 -17.62 16.04
N ARG A 13 -12.25 -16.29 16.00
CA ARG A 13 -12.16 -15.51 14.76
C ARG A 13 -10.80 -15.66 14.08
N ARG A 14 -9.70 -15.62 14.84
CA ARG A 14 -8.35 -15.74 14.29
C ARG A 14 -7.99 -17.16 13.88
N ARG A 15 -8.52 -18.18 14.57
CA ARG A 15 -8.15 -19.58 14.32
C ARG A 15 -9.06 -20.29 13.31
N PHE A 16 -10.33 -19.89 13.24
CA PHE A 16 -11.35 -20.55 12.45
C PHE A 16 -12.18 -19.53 11.65
N TYR A 17 -11.50 -18.63 10.92
CA TYR A 17 -12.16 -17.50 10.24
C TYR A 17 -13.30 -17.93 9.31
N ARG A 18 -13.11 -18.97 8.49
CA ARG A 18 -14.16 -19.48 7.59
C ARG A 18 -15.39 -20.00 8.34
N PHE A 19 -15.17 -20.69 9.47
CA PHE A 19 -16.26 -21.16 10.33
C PHE A 19 -16.97 -19.99 11.01
N PHE A 20 -16.21 -19.03 11.52
CA PHE A 20 -16.71 -17.77 12.07
C PHE A 20 -17.64 -17.06 11.05
N VAL A 21 -17.17 -16.76 9.83
CA VAL A 21 -17.98 -16.06 8.83
C VAL A 21 -19.27 -16.82 8.50
N ARG A 22 -19.19 -18.13 8.25
CA ARG A 22 -20.37 -18.94 7.88
C ARG A 22 -21.38 -19.02 9.02
N SER A 23 -20.92 -19.29 10.24
CA SER A 23 -21.79 -19.39 11.41
C SER A 23 -22.44 -18.04 11.74
N HIS A 24 -21.72 -16.94 11.59
CA HIS A 24 -22.26 -15.59 11.79
C HIS A 24 -23.33 -15.22 10.77
N TRP A 25 -23.16 -15.56 9.49
CA TRP A 25 -24.21 -15.37 8.49
C TRP A 25 -25.49 -16.13 8.84
N ILE A 26 -25.36 -17.41 9.22
CA ILE A 26 -26.51 -18.23 9.63
C ILE A 26 -27.20 -17.63 10.86
N LEU A 27 -26.43 -17.31 11.90
CA LEU A 27 -26.96 -16.76 13.14
C LEU A 27 -27.57 -15.37 12.96
N PHE A 28 -27.03 -14.55 12.04
CA PHE A 28 -27.59 -13.26 11.67
C PHE A 28 -28.98 -13.43 11.05
N ILE A 29 -29.13 -14.36 10.09
CA ILE A 29 -30.42 -14.70 9.49
C ILE A 29 -31.43 -15.20 10.55
N VAL A 30 -30.99 -16.07 11.46
CA VAL A 30 -31.86 -16.58 12.54
C VAL A 30 -32.38 -15.44 13.42
N ILE A 31 -31.52 -14.48 13.77
CA ILE A 31 -31.91 -13.31 14.58
C ILE A 31 -32.85 -12.40 13.81
N LEU A 32 -32.60 -12.17 12.51
CA LEU A 32 -33.47 -11.40 11.64
C LEU A 32 -34.89 -11.96 11.64
N VAL A 33 -35.03 -13.27 11.39
CA VAL A 33 -36.33 -13.96 11.39
C VAL A 33 -36.99 -13.88 12.77
N SER A 34 -36.23 -14.12 13.84
CA SER A 34 -36.74 -14.06 15.22
C SER A 34 -37.23 -12.65 15.59
N ALA A 35 -36.53 -11.61 15.16
CA ALA A 35 -36.90 -10.22 15.41
C ALA A 35 -38.24 -9.85 14.75
N VAL A 36 -38.49 -10.34 13.53
CA VAL A 36 -39.77 -10.15 12.83
C VAL A 36 -40.90 -10.87 13.56
N LEU A 37 -40.68 -12.13 13.99
CA LEU A 37 -41.68 -12.89 14.75
C LEU A 37 -42.03 -12.23 16.11
N HIS A 38 -41.08 -11.54 16.73
CA HIS A 38 -41.30 -10.78 17.96
C HIS A 38 -41.90 -9.38 17.74
N GLY A 39 -42.32 -9.03 16.52
CA GLY A 39 -42.97 -7.76 16.19
C GLY A 39 -42.01 -6.57 16.07
N SER A 40 -40.69 -6.80 16.04
CA SER A 40 -39.68 -5.76 15.92
C SER A 40 -39.40 -5.40 14.45
N VAL A 41 -40.45 -4.99 13.74
CA VAL A 41 -40.38 -4.66 12.30
C VAL A 41 -39.50 -3.43 12.04
N ILE A 42 -39.39 -2.52 13.01
CA ILE A 42 -38.56 -1.31 12.92
C ILE A 42 -37.07 -1.67 12.78
N ALA A 43 -36.62 -2.81 13.32
CA ALA A 43 -35.23 -3.27 13.17
C ALA A 43 -34.87 -3.57 11.70
N LEU A 44 -35.84 -3.91 10.85
CA LEU A 44 -35.61 -4.14 9.42
C LEU A 44 -35.23 -2.86 8.67
N VAL A 45 -35.65 -1.69 9.17
CA VAL A 45 -35.32 -0.40 8.54
C VAL A 45 -33.82 -0.15 8.59
N GLY A 46 -33.13 -0.54 9.66
CA GLY A 46 -31.67 -0.42 9.77
C GLY A 46 -30.90 -1.46 8.93
N ILE A 47 -31.55 -2.58 8.61
CA ILE A 47 -30.95 -3.69 7.86
C ILE A 47 -31.05 -3.48 6.36
N LEU A 48 -32.10 -2.79 5.89
CA LEU A 48 -32.31 -2.47 4.48
C LEU A 48 -31.12 -1.76 3.82
N PRO A 49 -30.53 -0.68 4.38
CA PRO A 49 -29.33 -0.05 3.83
C PRO A 49 -28.13 -0.99 3.76
N TRP A 50 -27.97 -1.86 4.76
CA TRP A 50 -26.88 -2.84 4.80
C TRP A 50 -27.04 -3.93 3.73
N GLU A 51 -28.25 -4.50 3.58
CA GLU A 51 -28.56 -5.47 2.52
C GLU A 51 -28.33 -4.85 1.13
N LEU A 52 -28.71 -3.59 0.94
CA LEU A 52 -28.49 -2.88 -0.31
C LEU A 52 -26.99 -2.67 -0.59
N ASP A 53 -26.18 -2.32 0.42
CA ASP A 53 -24.72 -2.24 0.30
C ASP A 53 -24.08 -3.61 0.01
N VAL A 54 -24.51 -4.67 0.68
CA VAL A 54 -24.01 -6.03 0.45
C VAL A 54 -24.37 -6.54 -0.95
N VAL A 55 -25.62 -6.38 -1.40
CA VAL A 55 -26.05 -6.77 -2.75
C VAL A 55 -25.31 -5.93 -3.80
N TYR A 56 -25.09 -4.64 -3.54
CA TYR A 56 -24.26 -3.80 -4.39
C TYR A 56 -22.82 -4.35 -4.50
N ARG A 57 -22.18 -4.71 -3.38
CA ARG A 57 -20.82 -5.28 -3.37
C ARG A 57 -20.73 -6.66 -4.02
N LEU A 58 -21.69 -7.54 -3.76
CA LEU A 58 -21.65 -8.93 -4.21
C LEU A 58 -22.15 -9.11 -5.65
N VAL A 59 -23.25 -8.45 -6.01
CA VAL A 59 -23.91 -8.68 -7.31
C VAL A 59 -23.51 -7.61 -8.33
N TYR A 60 -23.54 -6.33 -7.95
CA TYR A 60 -23.23 -5.26 -8.90
C TYR A 60 -21.72 -5.17 -9.14
N ARG A 61 -20.92 -5.18 -8.07
CA ARG A 61 -19.46 -5.05 -8.14
C ARG A 61 -18.79 -6.25 -8.80
N SER A 62 -19.02 -7.47 -8.30
CA SER A 62 -18.44 -8.69 -8.88
C SER A 62 -18.82 -8.85 -10.36
N ARG A 63 -20.06 -8.49 -10.74
CA ARG A 63 -20.54 -8.62 -12.12
C ARG A 63 -20.00 -7.54 -13.05
N ILE A 64 -19.84 -6.29 -12.58
CA ILE A 64 -19.19 -5.22 -13.35
C ILE A 64 -17.70 -5.50 -13.52
N TYR A 65 -17.08 -6.04 -12.48
CA TYR A 65 -15.69 -6.47 -12.53
C TYR A 65 -15.51 -7.60 -13.56
N ASN A 66 -16.32 -8.65 -13.54
CA ASN A 66 -16.19 -9.76 -14.51
C ASN A 66 -16.66 -9.45 -15.95
N ASN A 67 -17.64 -8.57 -16.16
CA ASN A 67 -18.29 -8.42 -17.49
C ASN A 67 -18.25 -7.00 -18.06
N GLY A 68 -17.68 -6.02 -17.35
CA GLY A 68 -17.81 -4.61 -17.69
C GLY A 68 -19.23 -4.05 -17.47
N THR A 69 -19.39 -2.76 -17.69
CA THR A 69 -20.63 -2.00 -17.44
C THR A 69 -21.81 -2.48 -18.31
N ILE A 70 -22.96 -2.73 -17.68
CA ILE A 70 -24.23 -3.16 -18.33
C ILE A 70 -24.79 -2.11 -19.31
N PHE A 71 -24.40 -0.84 -19.16
CA PHE A 71 -24.89 0.28 -19.99
C PHE A 71 -24.01 0.62 -21.21
N GLY A 72 -23.10 -0.28 -21.61
CA GLY A 72 -22.37 -0.20 -22.89
C GLY A 72 -23.18 -0.84 -24.03
N ARG A 73 -24.10 -0.08 -24.61
CA ARG A 73 -24.92 -0.45 -25.77
C ARG A 73 -24.07 -1.10 -26.88
N LYS A 74 -24.45 -2.32 -27.31
CA LYS A 74 -24.04 -2.89 -28.61
C LYS A 74 -24.37 -1.86 -29.70
N SER A 75 -23.37 -1.33 -30.38
CA SER A 75 -23.55 -0.81 -31.74
C SER A 75 -22.62 -1.61 -32.63
N GLY A 76 -23.21 -2.38 -33.55
CA GLY A 76 -22.46 -3.11 -34.55
C GLY A 76 -21.87 -2.20 -35.62
N SER A 77 -20.96 -2.80 -36.38
CA SER A 77 -20.59 -2.48 -37.77
C SER A 77 -19.77 -1.21 -38.05
N LEU A 78 -18.51 -1.46 -38.45
CA LEU A 78 -17.82 -0.96 -39.65
C LEU A 78 -17.90 0.54 -40.01
N SER A 79 -16.79 1.26 -39.85
CA SER A 79 -16.19 2.12 -40.90
C SER A 79 -14.91 2.83 -40.40
N ASN A 80 -13.91 2.89 -41.29
CA ASN A 80 -12.77 3.80 -41.26
C ASN A 80 -13.23 5.25 -41.03
N ASP A 81 -12.46 6.04 -40.25
CA ASP A 81 -11.92 7.31 -40.75
C ASP A 81 -10.96 8.01 -39.78
N LEU A 82 -9.99 8.69 -40.39
CA LEU A 82 -8.96 9.56 -39.82
C LEU A 82 -9.54 10.82 -39.16
N ASN A 83 -8.80 11.30 -38.14
CA ASN A 83 -8.75 12.69 -37.68
C ASN A 83 -10.06 13.34 -37.18
N THR A 84 -10.27 13.35 -35.86
CA THR A 84 -10.81 14.54 -35.18
C THR A 84 -10.49 14.56 -33.69
N ARG A 85 -10.04 15.73 -33.23
CA ARG A 85 -9.83 16.07 -31.81
C ARG A 85 -11.16 16.11 -31.06
N THR A 86 -11.06 15.78 -29.76
CA THR A 86 -11.99 16.02 -28.64
C THR A 86 -13.34 15.30 -28.62
N ALA A 87 -13.44 14.28 -27.77
CA ALA A 87 -14.50 14.13 -26.77
C ALA A 87 -14.11 13.06 -25.73
N THR A 88 -13.79 13.50 -24.52
CA THR A 88 -13.68 12.70 -23.30
C THR A 88 -14.97 11.94 -23.05
N LYS A 89 -15.02 10.65 -23.38
CA LYS A 89 -16.02 9.73 -22.84
C LYS A 89 -15.45 9.03 -21.62
N ASN A 90 -15.70 9.66 -20.48
CA ASN A 90 -15.42 9.15 -19.15
C ASN A 90 -16.41 8.01 -18.86
N THR A 91 -16.00 6.77 -19.09
CA THR A 91 -16.66 5.60 -18.47
C THR A 91 -15.67 5.03 -17.47
N ASN A 92 -15.79 5.43 -16.20
CA ASN A 92 -15.02 4.85 -15.09
C ASN A 92 -15.17 3.32 -15.13
N ARG A 93 -14.21 2.60 -15.73
CA ARG A 93 -14.12 1.14 -15.63
C ARG A 93 -13.28 0.84 -14.40
N LEU A 94 -13.90 0.99 -13.24
CA LEU A 94 -13.27 0.61 -11.99
C LEU A 94 -13.03 -0.92 -12.02
N GLY A 95 -11.77 -1.31 -11.77
CA GLY A 95 -11.40 -2.39 -10.83
C GLY A 95 -11.24 -3.84 -11.29
N VAL A 96 -11.03 -4.12 -12.57
CA VAL A 96 -10.40 -5.42 -12.96
C VAL A 96 -9.13 -5.20 -13.75
N ALA A 97 -8.00 -5.56 -13.14
CA ALA A 97 -6.79 -5.85 -13.89
C ALA A 97 -7.04 -7.18 -14.61
N ALA A 98 -7.18 -7.12 -15.92
CA ALA A 98 -7.42 -8.33 -16.71
C ALA A 98 -6.21 -9.28 -16.57
N GLN A 99 -6.45 -10.59 -16.61
CA GLN A 99 -5.44 -11.61 -16.31
C GLN A 99 -4.24 -11.56 -17.28
N ASP A 100 -4.42 -10.99 -18.46
CA ASP A 100 -3.39 -10.73 -19.48
C ASP A 100 -2.55 -9.48 -19.19
N GLN A 101 -2.99 -8.62 -18.26
CA GLN A 101 -2.32 -7.38 -17.86
C GLN A 101 -1.71 -7.47 -16.45
N LEU A 102 -1.86 -8.62 -15.80
CA LEU A 102 -1.44 -8.83 -14.42
C LEU A 102 -0.17 -9.69 -14.39
N GLU A 103 0.80 -9.26 -13.59
CA GLU A 103 1.96 -10.08 -13.26
C GLU A 103 1.89 -10.46 -11.79
N ILE A 104 1.95 -11.77 -11.53
CA ILE A 104 1.98 -12.34 -10.18
C ILE A 104 3.19 -13.27 -10.11
N PHE A 105 4.02 -13.09 -9.09
CA PHE A 105 5.17 -13.96 -8.85
C PHE A 105 5.61 -13.88 -7.39
N GLN A 106 6.30 -14.92 -6.94
CA GLN A 106 6.90 -14.94 -5.61
C GLN A 106 8.21 -14.15 -5.58
N LEU A 107 8.43 -13.53 -4.45
CA LEU A 107 9.63 -12.83 -4.04
C LEU A 107 10.20 -13.52 -2.80
N PRO A 108 11.45 -13.19 -2.43
CA PRO A 108 12.07 -13.69 -1.21
C PRO A 108 11.23 -13.44 0.04
N ASP A 109 11.47 -14.22 1.09
CA ASP A 109 10.77 -14.09 2.39
C ASP A 109 9.25 -14.29 2.34
N ASP A 110 8.79 -15.25 1.53
CA ASP A 110 7.37 -15.58 1.43
C ASP A 110 6.50 -14.37 1.03
N ILE A 111 7.05 -13.50 0.16
CA ILE A 111 6.36 -12.31 -0.35
C ILE A 111 5.77 -12.63 -1.72
N THR A 112 4.50 -12.33 -1.92
CA THR A 112 3.88 -12.32 -3.26
C THR A 112 3.92 -10.91 -3.83
N CYS A 113 4.45 -10.76 -5.04
CA CYS A 113 4.36 -9.54 -5.82
C CYS A 113 3.18 -9.62 -6.77
N ILE A 114 2.29 -8.62 -6.74
CA ILE A 114 1.20 -8.47 -7.70
C ILE A 114 1.34 -7.09 -8.32
N ARG A 115 1.42 -7.02 -9.64
CA ARG A 115 1.53 -5.74 -10.35
C ARG A 115 0.80 -5.71 -11.68
N PHE A 116 0.36 -4.52 -12.08
CA PHE A 116 -0.31 -4.29 -13.36
C PHE A 116 0.05 -2.89 -13.90
N PRO A 117 0.03 -2.66 -15.22
CA PRO A 117 0.26 -1.35 -15.81
C PRO A 117 -0.72 -0.31 -15.25
N ARG A 118 -0.19 0.83 -14.82
CA ARG A 118 -0.98 1.96 -14.30
C ARG A 118 -1.87 2.56 -15.38
N VAL A 119 -1.37 2.61 -16.62
CA VAL A 119 -2.17 2.92 -17.80
C VAL A 119 -2.49 1.62 -18.51
N ARG A 120 -3.79 1.33 -18.63
CA ARG A 120 -4.28 0.12 -19.28
C ARG A 120 -3.88 0.11 -20.77
N PRO A 121 -3.21 -0.94 -21.28
CA PRO A 121 -2.81 -1.00 -22.69
C PRO A 121 -3.98 -1.05 -23.68
N ASP A 122 -5.11 -1.64 -23.28
CA ASP A 122 -6.29 -1.85 -24.13
C ASP A 122 -7.19 -0.62 -24.24
N THR A 123 -7.31 0.16 -23.16
CA THR A 123 -8.24 1.30 -23.07
C THR A 123 -7.53 2.65 -22.98
N GLY A 124 -6.26 2.69 -22.61
CA GLY A 124 -5.54 3.92 -22.27
C GLY A 124 -6.02 4.58 -20.97
N GLU A 125 -6.90 3.92 -20.20
CA GLU A 125 -7.40 4.45 -18.93
C GLU A 125 -6.32 4.35 -17.85
N GLU A 126 -6.14 5.46 -17.11
CA GLU A 126 -5.14 5.59 -16.05
C GLU A 126 -5.77 5.25 -14.68
N PHE A 127 -5.15 4.32 -13.96
CA PHE A 127 -5.47 4.05 -12.56
C PHE A 127 -4.87 5.16 -11.68
N LYS A 128 -5.71 6.15 -11.33
CA LYS A 128 -5.30 7.31 -10.54
C LYS A 128 -5.33 6.98 -9.05
N TYR A 129 -4.18 7.15 -8.38
CA TYR A 129 -4.04 7.03 -6.93
C TYR A 129 -2.98 8.02 -6.41
N LYS A 130 -2.93 8.19 -5.09
CA LYS A 130 -1.93 9.00 -4.38
C LYS A 130 -0.95 8.12 -3.63
N ALA A 131 0.26 8.63 -3.40
CA ALA A 131 1.27 7.91 -2.65
C ALA A 131 0.81 7.61 -1.21
N GLY A 132 1.07 6.40 -0.73
CA GLY A 132 0.63 5.93 0.59
C GLY A 132 -0.82 5.44 0.67
N GLN A 133 -1.59 5.49 -0.42
CA GLN A 133 -2.91 4.86 -0.48
C GLN A 133 -2.83 3.33 -0.53
N TYR A 134 -3.98 2.68 -0.35
CA TYR A 134 -4.13 1.23 -0.42
C TYR A 134 -5.34 0.83 -1.28
N ALA A 135 -5.46 -0.45 -1.60
CA ALA A 135 -6.63 -1.03 -2.23
C ALA A 135 -7.00 -2.36 -1.57
N PHE A 136 -8.26 -2.76 -1.69
CA PHE A 136 -8.70 -4.10 -1.35
C PHE A 136 -8.51 -5.03 -2.54
N LEU A 137 -7.90 -6.19 -2.29
CA LEU A 137 -7.72 -7.24 -3.26
C LEU A 137 -8.65 -8.41 -2.95
N CYS A 138 -9.29 -8.94 -3.98
CA CYS A 138 -10.01 -10.21 -3.93
C CYS A 138 -9.43 -11.16 -4.99
N VAL A 139 -9.16 -12.40 -4.57
CA VAL A 139 -8.60 -13.44 -5.43
C VAL A 139 -9.61 -14.58 -5.48
N PRO A 140 -10.48 -14.63 -6.52
CA PRO A 140 -11.65 -15.52 -6.52
C PRO A 140 -11.34 -17.00 -6.38
N ILE A 141 -10.16 -17.45 -6.85
CA ILE A 141 -9.71 -18.84 -6.70
C ILE A 141 -9.44 -19.23 -5.24
N LEU A 142 -9.10 -18.26 -4.38
CA LEU A 142 -8.92 -18.48 -2.94
C LEU A 142 -10.24 -18.31 -2.20
N SER A 143 -10.93 -17.19 -2.49
CA SER A 143 -12.22 -16.85 -1.92
C SER A 143 -12.84 -15.69 -2.69
N SER A 144 -14.06 -15.88 -3.22
CA SER A 144 -14.79 -14.84 -3.96
C SER A 144 -15.44 -13.77 -3.06
N LEU A 145 -15.38 -13.94 -1.73
CA LEU A 145 -16.05 -13.07 -0.75
C LEU A 145 -15.04 -12.31 0.13
N GLU A 146 -13.79 -12.77 0.18
CA GLU A 146 -12.77 -12.17 1.04
C GLU A 146 -12.01 -11.08 0.27
N TRP A 147 -12.05 -9.86 0.83
CA TRP A 147 -11.35 -8.68 0.34
C TRP A 147 -10.35 -8.24 1.39
N HIS A 148 -9.07 -8.15 1.01
CA HIS A 148 -7.98 -7.84 1.94
C HIS A 148 -7.26 -6.55 1.53
N PRO A 149 -7.03 -5.60 2.47
CA PRO A 149 -6.40 -4.33 2.16
C PRO A 149 -4.87 -4.47 2.04
N PHE A 150 -4.28 -3.87 1.01
CA PHE A 150 -2.83 -3.78 0.82
C PHE A 150 -2.43 -2.42 0.27
N CYS A 151 -1.37 -1.84 0.84
CA CYS A 151 -0.80 -0.58 0.40
C CYS A 151 -0.17 -0.69 -0.99
N PHE A 152 -0.30 0.35 -1.80
CA PHE A 152 0.49 0.46 -3.02
C PHE A 152 1.95 0.65 -2.63
N SER A 153 2.81 -0.23 -3.11
CA SER A 153 4.27 -0.13 -2.90
C SER A 153 4.97 0.74 -3.94
N SER A 154 4.35 0.94 -5.10
CA SER A 154 4.82 1.84 -6.15
C SER A 154 4.30 3.26 -5.96
N SER A 155 5.06 4.25 -6.42
CA SER A 155 4.64 5.64 -6.53
C SER A 155 3.68 5.86 -7.71
N PRO A 156 2.72 6.81 -7.64
CA PRO A 156 1.85 7.13 -8.77
C PRO A 156 2.58 7.71 -10.00
N CYS A 157 3.89 7.98 -9.87
CA CYS A 157 4.75 8.37 -10.98
C CYS A 157 5.41 7.17 -11.69
N GLU A 158 5.28 5.96 -11.15
CA GLU A 158 5.77 4.73 -11.77
C GLU A 158 4.76 4.19 -12.79
N ASP A 159 5.24 3.42 -13.76
CA ASP A 159 4.39 2.90 -14.85
C ASP A 159 3.48 1.74 -14.42
N TYR A 160 3.78 1.12 -13.28
CA TYR A 160 3.05 -0.03 -12.74
C TYR A 160 2.53 0.25 -11.33
N VAL A 161 1.32 -0.23 -11.06
CA VAL A 161 0.78 -0.33 -9.70
C VAL A 161 1.23 -1.66 -9.12
N THR A 162 1.94 -1.63 -7.99
CA THR A 162 2.57 -2.82 -7.41
C THR A 162 2.17 -3.02 -5.95
N PHE A 163 1.87 -4.25 -5.57
CA PHE A 163 1.66 -4.71 -4.20
C PHE A 163 2.73 -5.72 -3.81
N HIS A 164 3.27 -5.58 -2.60
CA HIS A 164 4.13 -6.59 -1.96
C HIS A 164 3.38 -7.14 -0.74
N ILE A 165 3.06 -8.43 -0.78
CA ILE A 165 2.18 -9.07 0.22
C ILE A 165 2.96 -10.19 0.91
N LYS A 166 3.29 -10.01 2.19
CA LYS A 166 3.98 -11.03 2.99
C LYS A 166 2.99 -12.10 3.48
N ALA A 167 3.37 -13.37 3.41
CA ALA A 167 2.57 -14.48 3.89
C ALA A 167 2.62 -14.59 5.43
N VAL A 168 1.71 -13.90 6.11
CA VAL A 168 1.62 -13.89 7.59
C VAL A 168 0.35 -14.55 8.13
N GLY A 169 -0.70 -14.66 7.33
CA GLY A 169 -1.97 -15.29 7.70
C GLY A 169 -2.47 -16.29 6.66
N ASP A 170 -3.56 -16.98 6.99
CA ASP A 170 -4.10 -18.09 6.19
C ASP A 170 -4.36 -17.69 4.72
N TRP A 171 -4.99 -16.54 4.50
CA TRP A 171 -5.29 -16.06 3.14
C TRP A 171 -4.03 -15.69 2.37
N THR A 172 -3.10 -14.96 2.99
CA THR A 172 -1.84 -14.56 2.35
C THR A 172 -0.91 -15.75 2.08
N MET A 173 -0.98 -16.79 2.90
CA MET A 173 -0.23 -18.04 2.68
C MET A 173 -0.82 -18.83 1.51
N GLN A 174 -2.15 -18.90 1.41
CA GLN A 174 -2.81 -19.49 0.24
C GLN A 174 -2.50 -18.70 -1.04
N LEU A 175 -2.42 -17.37 -0.95
CA LEU A 175 -2.00 -16.52 -2.07
C LEU A 175 -0.58 -16.85 -2.52
N LEU A 176 0.35 -16.98 -1.58
CA LEU A 176 1.73 -17.36 -1.89
C LEU A 176 1.80 -18.72 -2.60
N LEU A 177 1.10 -19.74 -2.06
CA LEU A 177 1.07 -21.08 -2.64
C LEU A 177 0.45 -21.11 -4.05
N ALA A 178 -0.48 -20.20 -4.35
CA ALA A 178 -1.09 -20.09 -5.68
C ALA A 178 -0.23 -19.26 -6.67
N ALA A 179 0.67 -18.41 -6.16
CA ALA A 179 1.54 -17.58 -6.97
C ALA A 179 2.69 -18.43 -7.57
N PRO A 180 3.07 -18.20 -8.84
CA PRO A 180 4.20 -18.92 -9.43
C PRO A 180 5.53 -18.45 -8.82
N GLU A 181 6.46 -19.37 -8.62
CA GLU A 181 7.79 -19.07 -8.05
C GLU A 181 8.60 -18.11 -8.93
N ALA A 182 8.51 -18.28 -10.24
CA ALA A 182 9.18 -17.43 -11.22
C ALA A 182 8.20 -16.47 -11.88
N ARG A 183 8.72 -15.29 -12.25
CA ARG A 183 8.01 -14.37 -13.13
C ARG A 183 7.85 -15.01 -14.51
N ASN A 184 6.61 -15.23 -14.92
CA ASN A 184 6.29 -15.67 -16.26
C ASN A 184 5.82 -14.47 -17.08
N GLU A 185 6.39 -14.25 -18.27
CA GLU A 185 5.99 -13.20 -19.22
C GLU A 185 4.70 -13.57 -19.99
N GLY A 186 3.74 -14.17 -19.30
CA GLY A 186 2.50 -14.67 -19.89
C GLY A 186 1.27 -14.30 -19.06
N LYS A 187 0.12 -14.86 -19.44
CA LYS A 187 -1.13 -14.70 -18.72
C LYS A 187 -0.95 -15.08 -17.24
N ALA A 188 -1.40 -14.22 -16.33
CA ALA A 188 -1.29 -14.45 -14.89
C ALA A 188 -1.91 -15.80 -14.50
N SER A 189 -1.45 -16.42 -13.41
CA SER A 189 -1.97 -17.73 -12.98
C SER A 189 -3.44 -17.68 -12.53
N PHE A 190 -3.90 -16.52 -12.03
CA PHE A 190 -5.28 -16.31 -11.58
C PHE A 190 -5.72 -14.86 -11.70
N GLU A 191 -7.04 -14.62 -11.59
CA GLU A 191 -7.65 -13.29 -11.61
C GLU A 191 -7.52 -12.60 -10.25
N VAL A 192 -7.32 -11.29 -10.27
CA VAL A 192 -7.32 -10.44 -9.07
C VAL A 192 -8.26 -9.27 -9.30
N LEU A 193 -9.27 -9.16 -8.44
CA LEU A 193 -10.19 -8.03 -8.42
C LEU A 193 -9.60 -6.95 -7.51
N ILE A 194 -9.60 -5.72 -8.00
CA ILE A 194 -8.95 -4.60 -7.32
C ILE A 194 -9.99 -3.54 -7.03
N ASP A 195 -10.08 -3.19 -5.75
CA ASP A 195 -10.98 -2.18 -5.28
C ASP A 195 -10.24 -1.04 -4.58
N GLY A 196 -10.33 0.15 -5.15
CA GLY A 196 -9.66 1.34 -4.64
C GLY A 196 -9.44 2.37 -5.74
N PRO A 197 -8.58 3.36 -5.49
CA PRO A 197 -7.76 3.51 -4.28
C PRO A 197 -8.55 4.00 -3.04
N TYR A 198 -8.00 3.72 -1.86
CA TYR A 198 -8.51 4.12 -0.55
C TYR A 198 -7.41 4.71 0.34
N GLY A 199 -7.85 5.40 1.39
CA GLY A 199 -6.96 6.03 2.37
C GLY A 199 -6.50 7.42 1.96
N ASN A 200 -5.99 8.16 2.93
CA ASN A 200 -5.30 9.42 2.73
C ASN A 200 -4.22 9.55 3.81
N LEU A 201 -3.19 10.32 3.54
CA LEU A 201 -2.18 10.61 4.56
C LEU A 201 -2.73 11.63 5.56
N SER A 202 -2.33 11.50 6.82
CA SER A 202 -2.70 12.43 7.90
C SER A 202 -2.10 13.83 7.71
N ILE A 203 -1.13 13.96 6.80
CA ILE A 203 -0.48 15.22 6.45
C ILE A 203 -0.56 15.46 4.95
N ASP A 204 -0.64 16.72 4.56
CA ASP A 204 -0.53 17.11 3.16
C ASP A 204 0.94 17.11 2.73
N ILE A 205 1.32 16.09 1.96
CA ILE A 205 2.67 15.96 1.38
C ILE A 205 2.80 16.68 0.03
N GLU A 206 1.68 17.16 -0.55
CA GLU A 206 1.65 17.93 -1.79
C GLU A 206 1.97 19.40 -1.56
N ASP A 207 1.61 19.93 -0.38
CA ASP A 207 1.99 21.28 0.03
C ASP A 207 3.41 21.35 0.62
N MET A 208 4.39 21.48 -0.29
CA MET A 208 5.79 21.71 0.07
C MET A 208 6.06 23.10 0.71
N VAL A 209 5.06 23.99 0.80
CA VAL A 209 5.17 25.24 1.57
C VAL A 209 5.08 24.96 3.06
N THR A 210 4.16 24.06 3.45
CA THR A 210 3.96 23.68 4.85
C THR A 210 5.12 22.82 5.38
N TYR A 211 5.57 21.84 4.60
CA TYR A 211 6.66 20.94 4.99
C TYR A 211 7.76 20.88 3.93
N SER A 212 8.98 21.24 4.32
CA SER A 212 10.17 21.12 3.46
C SER A 212 11.20 20.11 3.99
N HIS A 213 10.95 19.55 5.18
CA HIS A 213 11.80 18.58 5.87
C HIS A 213 10.95 17.38 6.23
N PHE A 214 11.32 16.20 5.77
CA PHE A 214 10.58 14.96 5.97
C PHE A 214 11.46 13.92 6.67
N VAL A 215 10.88 13.21 7.63
CA VAL A 215 11.45 12.03 8.26
C VAL A 215 10.46 10.90 8.11
N LEU A 216 10.85 9.82 7.46
CA LEU A 216 9.99 8.67 7.22
C LEU A 216 10.60 7.45 7.91
N PHE A 217 9.86 6.88 8.85
CA PHE A 217 10.22 5.66 9.56
C PHE A 217 9.40 4.48 9.03
N ALA A 218 10.09 3.45 8.58
CA ALA A 218 9.51 2.18 8.17
C ALA A 218 10.05 1.04 9.05
N GLU A 219 9.20 0.07 9.38
CA GLU A 219 9.60 -1.20 9.96
C GLU A 219 9.04 -2.36 9.14
N ASP A 220 9.91 -3.32 8.79
CA ASP A 220 9.56 -4.51 8.01
C ASP A 220 8.70 -4.15 6.77
N MET A 221 7.50 -4.73 6.63
CA MET A 221 6.58 -4.49 5.51
C MET A 221 5.95 -3.08 5.49
N GLY A 222 6.10 -2.30 6.57
CA GLY A 222 5.75 -0.88 6.59
C GLY A 222 6.55 -0.05 5.58
N VAL A 223 7.62 -0.61 5.02
CA VAL A 223 8.35 -0.02 3.89
C VAL A 223 7.48 0.19 2.66
N THR A 224 6.43 -0.60 2.45
CA THR A 224 5.62 -0.53 1.22
C THR A 224 4.96 0.84 1.04
N SER A 225 4.26 1.32 2.07
CA SER A 225 3.64 2.65 2.07
C SER A 225 4.71 3.75 1.98
N MET A 226 5.78 3.64 2.76
CA MET A 226 6.85 4.64 2.80
C MET A 226 7.62 4.73 1.49
N ARG A 227 7.89 3.60 0.82
CA ARG A 227 8.54 3.55 -0.50
C ARG A 227 7.73 4.32 -1.53
N SER A 228 6.41 4.12 -1.55
CA SER A 228 5.50 4.86 -2.44
C SER A 228 5.64 6.37 -2.23
N ILE A 229 5.67 6.83 -0.97
CA ILE A 229 5.79 8.25 -0.60
C ILE A 229 7.17 8.81 -0.97
N VAL A 230 8.26 8.10 -0.64
CA VAL A 230 9.63 8.54 -0.96
C VAL A 230 9.85 8.66 -2.46
N ASN A 231 9.44 7.64 -3.24
CA ASN A 231 9.57 7.66 -4.70
C ASN A 231 8.74 8.79 -5.32
N TRP A 232 7.57 9.07 -4.77
CA TRP A 232 6.75 10.20 -5.20
C TRP A 232 7.41 11.54 -4.89
N LEU A 233 7.85 11.78 -3.64
CA LEU A 233 8.56 13.01 -3.26
C LEU A 233 9.83 13.22 -4.09
N TYR A 234 10.57 12.15 -4.37
CA TYR A 234 11.72 12.17 -5.28
C TYR A 234 11.31 12.64 -6.67
N SER A 235 10.31 12.02 -7.29
CA SER A 235 9.84 12.40 -8.63
C SER A 235 9.38 13.87 -8.73
N GLN A 236 8.76 14.42 -7.67
CA GLN A 236 8.30 15.81 -7.64
C GLN A 236 9.48 16.80 -7.65
N CYS A 237 10.59 16.48 -6.99
CA CYS A 237 11.79 17.33 -6.96
C CYS A 237 12.41 17.55 -8.34
N TYR A 238 12.32 16.57 -9.23
CA TYR A 238 12.92 16.60 -10.57
C TYR A 238 11.95 16.94 -11.70
N SER A 239 10.64 16.97 -11.43
CA SER A 239 9.61 17.17 -12.46
C SER A 239 8.94 18.53 -12.40
N GLN A 240 8.84 19.14 -11.21
CA GLN A 240 8.33 20.50 -11.04
C GLN A 240 9.50 21.45 -10.73
N LYS A 241 9.47 22.67 -11.30
CA LYS A 241 10.37 23.78 -10.89
C LYS A 241 10.41 23.86 -9.35
N PRO A 242 11.56 24.19 -8.74
CA PRO A 242 11.91 23.79 -7.38
C PRO A 242 10.91 24.34 -6.35
N ARG A 243 9.93 23.53 -5.96
CA ARG A 243 9.19 23.71 -4.71
C ARG A 243 9.93 22.88 -3.67
N SER A 244 10.38 23.56 -2.63
CA SER A 244 11.65 23.29 -1.96
C SER A 244 11.58 22.14 -0.95
N LEU A 245 11.61 20.89 -1.41
CA LEU A 245 12.05 19.80 -0.53
C LEU A 245 13.54 20.02 -0.22
N HIS A 246 13.83 20.40 1.02
CA HIS A 246 15.21 20.66 1.47
C HIS A 246 15.88 19.39 1.97
N ARG A 247 15.15 18.59 2.76
CA ARG A 247 15.68 17.36 3.34
C ARG A 247 14.59 16.30 3.47
N LEU A 248 14.93 15.08 3.09
CA LEU A 248 14.18 13.86 3.35
C LEU A 248 15.13 12.83 3.93
N ARG A 249 14.83 12.37 5.14
CA ARG A 249 15.53 11.27 5.78
C ARG A 249 14.62 10.05 5.85
N PHE A 250 15.01 8.98 5.18
CA PHE A 250 14.28 7.73 5.15
C PHE A 250 14.99 6.69 6.01
N ILE A 251 14.32 6.21 7.06
CA ILE A 251 14.84 5.26 8.03
C ILE A 251 14.03 3.99 7.92
N TRP A 252 14.68 2.89 7.59
CA TRP A 252 14.04 1.60 7.49
C TRP A 252 14.68 0.60 8.44
N SER A 253 13.94 0.19 9.47
CA SER A 253 14.34 -0.93 10.33
C SER A 253 13.77 -2.23 9.76
N VAL A 254 14.61 -3.23 9.56
CA VAL A 254 14.19 -4.52 9.01
C VAL A 254 14.71 -5.63 9.89
N SER A 255 13.84 -6.60 10.17
CA SER A 255 14.18 -7.77 10.98
C SER A 255 14.90 -8.83 10.17
N ASP A 256 14.59 -8.97 8.87
CA ASP A 256 15.14 -10.01 7.99
C ASP A 256 15.78 -9.42 6.71
N SER A 257 16.94 -9.94 6.33
CA SER A 257 17.61 -9.56 5.08
C SER A 257 16.84 -9.95 3.82
N GLU A 258 15.95 -10.94 3.90
CA GLU A 258 15.16 -11.36 2.74
C GLU A 258 14.02 -10.38 2.44
N ILE A 259 13.41 -9.71 3.45
CA ILE A 259 12.51 -8.56 3.23
C ILE A 259 13.26 -7.44 2.52
N LEU A 260 14.48 -7.15 2.99
CA LEU A 260 15.36 -6.15 2.37
C LEU A 260 15.60 -6.47 0.89
N ARG A 261 15.92 -7.73 0.59
CA ARG A 261 16.14 -8.21 -0.77
C ARG A 261 14.88 -8.12 -1.62
N ALA A 262 13.73 -8.54 -1.09
CA ALA A 262 12.46 -8.49 -1.80
C ALA A 262 12.04 -7.05 -2.14
N ALA A 263 12.08 -6.13 -1.17
CA ALA A 263 11.65 -4.76 -1.39
C ALA A 263 12.63 -3.94 -2.25
N LEU A 264 13.89 -4.40 -2.39
CA LEU A 264 14.89 -3.78 -3.26
C LEU A 264 15.12 -4.54 -4.58
N MET A 265 14.41 -5.65 -4.80
CA MET A 265 14.55 -6.42 -6.02
C MET A 265 14.11 -5.55 -7.20
N ARG A 266 15.03 -5.33 -8.14
CA ARG A 266 14.70 -4.70 -9.41
C ARG A 266 13.87 -5.70 -10.20
N VAL A 267 12.62 -5.38 -10.43
CA VAL A 267 11.78 -6.14 -11.36
C VAL A 267 11.92 -5.44 -12.69
N ASP A 268 12.91 -5.84 -13.50
CA ASP A 268 13.23 -5.19 -14.76
C ASP A 268 11.98 -5.03 -15.63
N ILE A 269 11.69 -3.79 -16.00
CA ILE A 269 10.72 -3.40 -17.01
C ILE A 269 11.52 -2.62 -18.03
N GLY A 270 11.30 -2.87 -19.32
CA GLY A 270 11.89 -2.07 -20.40
C GLY A 270 11.84 -0.57 -20.11
N ARG A 271 12.89 0.15 -20.52
CA ARG A 271 13.14 1.59 -20.34
C ARG A 271 12.01 2.37 -19.64
N MET A 272 12.11 2.51 -18.32
CA MET A 272 11.34 3.53 -17.61
C MET A 272 11.73 4.91 -18.14
N THR A 273 10.80 5.86 -18.11
CA THR A 273 11.13 7.24 -18.47
C THR A 273 12.07 7.89 -17.45
N ARG A 274 12.01 7.46 -16.18
CA ARG A 274 12.92 7.83 -15.07
C ARG A 274 12.97 6.73 -14.01
N ASP A 275 14.15 6.51 -13.45
CA ASP A 275 14.38 5.52 -12.39
C ASP A 275 13.84 6.02 -11.02
N PRO A 276 13.01 5.24 -10.29
CA PRO A 276 12.60 5.56 -8.92
C PRO A 276 13.76 5.63 -7.92
N TYR A 277 13.60 6.39 -6.84
CA TYR A 277 14.64 6.50 -5.80
C TYR A 277 14.97 5.14 -5.18
N LEU A 278 13.94 4.42 -4.74
CA LEU A 278 14.00 3.05 -4.23
C LEU A 278 13.44 2.08 -5.29
N PRO A 279 14.23 1.08 -5.74
CA PRO A 279 15.62 0.80 -5.34
C PRO A 279 16.69 1.48 -6.21
N ASP A 280 16.35 2.05 -7.36
CA ASP A 280 17.32 2.26 -8.44
C ASP A 280 18.40 3.31 -8.12
N VAL A 281 18.00 4.49 -7.65
CA VAL A 281 18.96 5.54 -7.28
C VAL A 281 19.77 5.13 -6.06
N LEU A 282 19.14 4.50 -5.07
CA LEU A 282 19.83 4.02 -3.88
C LEU A 282 20.88 2.94 -4.22
N LEU A 283 20.55 2.01 -5.13
CA LEU A 283 21.45 0.97 -5.60
C LEU A 283 22.46 1.45 -6.65
N CYS A 284 22.37 2.70 -7.13
CA CYS A 284 23.35 3.22 -8.08
C CYS A 284 24.73 3.34 -7.41
N PRO A 285 25.82 2.81 -8.01
CA PRO A 285 27.16 2.88 -7.43
C PRO A 285 27.68 4.30 -7.19
N THR A 286 27.20 5.27 -7.97
CA THR A 286 27.64 6.68 -7.89
C THR A 286 26.88 7.50 -6.84
N THR A 287 25.75 7.01 -6.34
CA THR A 287 24.99 7.71 -5.28
C THR A 287 25.77 7.63 -3.98
N LEU A 288 26.07 8.76 -3.36
CA LEU A 288 26.90 8.83 -2.15
C LEU A 288 26.09 8.50 -0.89
N ASN A 289 24.82 8.91 -0.82
CA ASN A 289 23.95 8.74 0.35
C ASN A 289 24.57 9.39 1.60
N THR A 290 24.86 10.68 1.52
CA THR A 290 25.46 11.44 2.62
C THR A 290 24.42 12.31 3.32
N SER A 291 24.63 12.60 4.60
CA SER A 291 23.65 13.33 5.43
C SER A 291 23.39 14.78 4.99
N ASP A 292 24.23 15.32 4.10
CA ASP A 292 24.13 16.64 3.50
C ASP A 292 23.36 16.66 2.17
N GLU A 293 23.08 15.50 1.56
CA GLU A 293 22.20 15.38 0.39
C GLU A 293 20.72 15.60 0.75
N THR A 294 19.91 16.00 -0.24
CA THR A 294 18.46 16.17 -0.03
C THR A 294 17.80 14.87 0.40
N PHE A 295 18.20 13.73 -0.18
CA PHE A 295 17.72 12.41 0.19
C PHE A 295 18.83 11.68 0.94
N PHE A 296 18.52 11.24 2.15
CA PHE A 296 19.42 10.43 2.96
C PHE A 296 18.68 9.21 3.49
N THR A 297 19.23 8.02 3.27
CA THR A 297 18.60 6.75 3.65
C THR A 297 19.49 5.95 4.59
N GLU A 298 18.87 5.42 5.64
CA GLU A 298 19.49 4.53 6.60
C GLU A 298 18.63 3.28 6.76
N ILE A 299 19.25 2.12 6.54
CA ILE A 299 18.62 0.81 6.67
C ILE A 299 19.26 0.11 7.86
N TYR A 300 18.46 -0.30 8.84
CA TYR A 300 18.91 -0.96 10.06
C TYR A 300 18.47 -2.42 10.06
N LEU A 301 19.41 -3.35 9.90
CA LEU A 301 19.15 -4.78 10.03
C LEU A 301 19.24 -5.18 11.51
N THR A 302 18.10 -5.42 12.16
CA THR A 302 17.99 -5.50 13.64
C THR A 302 18.17 -6.90 14.22
N ARG A 303 17.86 -7.96 13.47
CA ARG A 303 18.05 -9.36 13.85
C ARG A 303 18.81 -10.05 12.73
N GLY A 304 20.13 -9.86 12.73
CA GLY A 304 20.98 -10.19 11.58
C GLY A 304 20.87 -11.63 11.07
N LEU A 305 21.06 -11.79 9.75
CA LEU A 305 21.62 -12.95 9.02
C LEU A 305 21.47 -14.31 9.74
N ALA A 306 20.25 -14.65 10.17
CA ALA A 306 19.97 -15.94 10.76
C ALA A 306 19.87 -17.00 9.64
N GLY A 307 20.99 -17.28 8.96
CA GLY A 307 21.12 -18.45 8.09
C GLY A 307 21.74 -18.24 6.70
N ALA A 308 21.86 -17.02 6.18
CA ALA A 308 22.42 -16.80 4.83
C ALA A 308 23.86 -16.25 4.90
N GLN A 309 24.84 -16.99 4.38
CA GLN A 309 26.23 -16.54 4.19
C GLN A 309 26.39 -15.46 3.10
N ILE A 310 25.31 -14.84 2.64
CA ILE A 310 25.34 -13.89 1.53
C ILE A 310 25.41 -12.48 2.11
N PRO A 311 26.53 -11.76 1.94
CA PRO A 311 26.59 -10.37 2.33
C PRO A 311 25.50 -9.60 1.56
N PRO A 312 24.74 -8.72 2.23
CA PRO A 312 23.79 -7.87 1.53
C PRO A 312 24.51 -7.10 0.44
N ASP A 313 23.76 -6.79 -0.63
CA ASP A 313 24.26 -6.16 -1.85
C ASP A 313 25.36 -5.11 -1.53
N PRO A 314 26.59 -5.26 -2.04
CA PRO A 314 27.69 -4.35 -1.72
C PRO A 314 27.36 -2.88 -1.91
N ARG A 315 26.40 -2.58 -2.80
CA ARG A 315 25.90 -1.22 -3.10
C ARG A 315 25.17 -0.58 -1.92
N LEU A 316 24.66 -1.38 -0.98
CA LEU A 316 23.96 -0.93 0.22
C LEU A 316 24.88 -0.61 1.40
N ARG A 317 26.19 -0.84 1.28
CA ARG A 317 27.15 -0.55 2.37
C ARG A 317 27.11 0.90 2.86
N LYS A 318 26.73 1.85 1.98
CA LYS A 318 26.61 3.28 2.29
C LYS A 318 25.38 3.65 3.13
N CYS A 319 24.39 2.77 3.24
CA CYS A 319 23.15 3.02 3.96
C CYS A 319 22.82 1.95 5.00
N LEU A 320 23.50 0.81 5.00
CA LEU A 320 23.14 -0.36 5.81
C LEU A 320 23.92 -0.42 7.14
N TRP A 321 23.17 -0.56 8.23
CA TRP A 321 23.66 -0.68 9.60
C TRP A 321 23.23 -2.03 10.19
N PHE A 322 24.18 -2.80 10.73
CA PHE A 322 23.91 -4.13 11.28
C PHE A 322 23.78 -4.11 12.80
N ASN A 323 22.84 -4.89 13.33
CA ASN A 323 22.62 -5.11 14.77
C ASN A 323 22.49 -3.80 15.56
N ARG A 324 21.92 -2.79 14.93
CA ARG A 324 21.65 -1.47 15.51
C ARG A 324 20.20 -1.11 15.32
N ARG A 325 19.69 -0.28 16.21
CA ARG A 325 18.40 0.39 16.06
C ARG A 325 18.63 1.86 15.76
N PRO A 326 17.73 2.52 15.01
CA PRO A 326 17.80 3.96 14.83
C PRO A 326 17.66 4.68 16.18
N ASP A 327 18.47 5.71 16.39
CA ASP A 327 18.28 6.63 17.52
C ASP A 327 17.28 7.70 17.08
N THR A 328 15.99 7.39 17.27
CA THR A 328 14.87 8.23 16.86
C THR A 328 14.97 9.65 17.42
N GLY A 329 15.38 9.79 18.69
CA GLY A 329 15.52 11.10 19.34
C GLY A 329 16.63 11.94 18.73
N ARG A 330 17.79 11.33 18.46
CA ARG A 330 18.90 12.01 17.77
C ARG A 330 18.49 12.42 16.35
N ILE A 331 17.85 11.52 15.60
CA ILE A 331 17.42 11.76 14.22
C ILE A 331 16.47 12.97 14.14
N LEU A 332 15.43 12.97 14.99
CA LEU A 332 14.45 14.05 15.03
C LEU A 332 15.08 15.38 15.44
N ARG A 333 15.99 15.38 16.42
CA ARG A 333 16.72 16.57 16.86
C ARG A 333 17.62 17.14 15.76
N GLU A 334 18.38 16.29 15.07
CA GLU A 334 19.23 16.69 13.94
C GLU A 334 18.40 17.32 12.81
N MET A 335 17.26 16.70 12.48
CA MET A 335 16.34 17.20 11.45
C MET A 335 15.70 18.54 11.85
N GLY A 336 15.29 18.69 13.11
CA GLY A 336 14.78 19.95 13.65
C GLY A 336 15.84 21.07 13.58
N GLN A 337 17.07 20.80 13.98
CA GLN A 337 18.17 21.77 13.90
C GLN A 337 18.46 22.21 12.46
N GLN A 338 18.41 21.29 11.50
CA GLN A 338 18.58 21.61 10.08
C GLN A 338 17.43 22.47 9.55
N ALA A 339 16.18 22.16 9.94
CA ALA A 339 15.02 22.95 9.59
C ALA A 339 15.11 24.39 10.13
N THR A 340 15.47 24.55 11.41
CA THR A 340 15.64 25.87 12.05
C THR A 340 16.73 26.70 11.37
N LYS A 341 17.85 26.08 10.97
CA LYS A 341 18.93 26.77 10.23
C LYS A 341 18.46 27.35 8.89
N LEU A 342 17.44 26.74 8.27
CA LEU A 342 16.82 27.22 7.03
C LEU A 342 15.55 28.07 7.28
N GLY A 343 15.34 28.53 8.52
CA GLY A 343 14.19 29.36 8.89
C GLY A 343 12.84 28.63 8.85
N LYS A 344 12.84 27.29 8.93
CA LYS A 344 11.64 26.46 8.93
C LYS A 344 11.30 26.04 10.36
N SER A 345 10.02 26.14 10.72
CA SER A 345 9.50 25.78 12.05
C SER A 345 8.83 24.42 12.11
N ARG A 346 8.66 23.75 10.96
CA ARG A 346 7.91 22.50 10.84
C ARG A 346 8.73 21.43 10.13
N ILE A 347 8.65 20.21 10.66
CA ILE A 347 9.12 18.99 10.01
C ILE A 347 7.94 18.01 9.92
N ALA A 348 7.84 17.29 8.82
CA ALA A 348 6.89 16.20 8.66
C ALA A 348 7.53 14.89 9.12
N VAL A 349 6.83 14.15 9.98
CA VAL A 349 7.28 12.83 10.45
C VAL A 349 6.20 11.81 10.10
N LEU A 350 6.55 10.79 9.33
CA LEU A 350 5.66 9.68 9.00
C LEU A 350 6.25 8.38 9.56
N VAL A 351 5.38 7.50 10.05
CA VAL A 351 5.78 6.22 10.65
C VAL A 351 4.85 5.10 10.19
N SER A 352 5.42 3.96 9.78
CA SER A 352 4.68 2.76 9.42
C SER A 352 5.45 1.53 9.85
N GLY A 353 4.90 0.78 10.81
CA GLY A 353 5.58 -0.36 11.41
C GLY A 353 4.91 -0.80 12.70
N THR A 354 5.67 -1.39 13.64
CA THR A 354 5.10 -1.90 14.89
C THR A 354 4.57 -0.77 15.78
N GLU A 355 3.63 -1.11 16.65
CA GLU A 355 3.11 -0.20 17.66
C GLU A 355 4.23 0.35 18.56
N SER A 356 5.27 -0.45 18.82
CA SER A 356 6.43 -0.03 19.61
C SER A 356 7.22 1.09 18.92
N MET A 357 7.53 0.95 17.63
CA MET A 357 8.24 1.99 16.89
C MET A 357 7.37 3.25 16.76
N ALA A 358 6.07 3.09 16.49
CA ALA A 358 5.14 4.21 16.41
C ALA A 358 5.12 5.00 17.73
N LYS A 359 4.94 4.33 18.87
CA LYS A 359 4.95 4.97 20.21
C LYS A 359 6.27 5.71 20.47
N GLU A 360 7.40 5.08 20.17
CA GLU A 360 8.71 5.72 20.35
C GLU A 360 8.84 7.01 19.53
N VAL A 361 8.50 6.97 18.24
CA VAL A 361 8.54 8.15 17.36
C VAL A 361 7.63 9.26 17.90
N ILE A 362 6.43 8.91 18.36
CA ILE A 362 5.45 9.85 18.90
C ILE A 362 5.95 10.51 20.20
N GLU A 363 6.44 9.70 21.14
CA GLU A 363 7.00 10.17 22.41
C GLU A 363 8.18 11.11 22.18
N LYS A 364 9.11 10.71 21.29
CA LYS A 364 10.29 11.52 20.98
C LYS A 364 9.94 12.81 20.25
N THR A 365 8.93 12.79 19.37
CA THR A 365 8.46 14.00 18.68
C THR A 365 7.84 14.99 19.67
N THR A 366 7.01 14.50 20.60
CA THR A 366 6.35 15.34 21.63
C THR A 366 7.36 15.86 22.66
N SER A 367 8.33 15.04 23.08
CA SER A 367 9.39 15.46 24.00
C SER A 367 10.37 16.47 23.38
N SER A 368 10.46 16.48 22.05
CA SER A 368 11.31 17.40 21.30
C SER A 368 10.63 18.76 21.07
N HIS A 369 9.59 19.11 21.85
CA HIS A 369 8.82 20.34 21.70
C HIS A 369 9.74 21.57 21.61
N PHE A 370 9.93 21.99 20.36
CA PHE A 370 10.02 23.38 19.97
C PHE A 370 8.67 24.04 20.32
N ASP A 371 8.74 25.26 20.84
CA ASP A 371 7.67 25.96 21.57
C ASP A 371 6.24 25.79 21.01
N HIS A 372 5.31 25.64 21.95
CA HIS A 372 3.87 25.48 21.77
C HIS A 372 3.27 26.38 20.66
N ASN A 373 2.76 25.74 19.61
CA ASN A 373 1.39 25.92 19.13
C ASN A 373 1.12 25.03 17.90
N ALA A 374 0.02 24.26 17.99
CA ALA A 374 -0.61 23.47 16.92
C ALA A 374 0.06 22.13 16.56
N THR A 375 -0.38 21.06 17.22
CA THR A 375 -0.47 19.72 16.63
C THR A 375 -1.86 19.15 16.91
N GLY A 376 -2.69 19.08 15.87
CA GLY A 376 -3.88 18.23 15.85
C GLY A 376 -3.42 16.79 15.71
N TYR A 377 -3.97 15.90 16.53
CA TYR A 377 -3.56 14.51 16.64
C TYR A 377 -4.80 13.62 16.48
N GLU A 378 -4.78 12.71 15.50
CA GLU A 378 -5.73 11.61 15.41
C GLU A 378 -4.95 10.33 15.10
N SER A 379 -5.08 9.36 16.00
CA SER A 379 -4.51 8.03 15.89
C SER A 379 -5.58 7.07 15.34
N ASP A 380 -5.48 6.70 14.08
CA ASP A 380 -6.28 5.60 13.53
C ASP A 380 -5.52 4.29 13.71
N GLY A 381 -5.82 3.59 14.80
CA GLY A 381 -5.47 2.19 14.98
C GLY A 381 -6.38 1.31 14.12
N TRP A 382 -5.79 0.49 13.27
CA TRP A 382 -6.46 -0.65 12.63
C TRP A 382 -6.08 -1.95 13.33
#